data_AF-A0A562LY26-F1
#
_entry.id   AF-A0A562LY26-F1
#
_cell.length_a   1.000
_cell.length_b   1.000
_cell.length_c   1.000
_cell.angle_alpha   90.00
_cell.angle_beta   90.00
_cell.angle_gamma   90.00
#
_symmetry.space_group_name_H-M   'P 1'
#
loop_
_entity.id
_entity.type
_entity.pdbx_description
1 polymer ?
#
loop_
_entity_poly.entity_id
_entity_poly.type
_entity_poly.pdbx_seq_one_letter_code
_entity_poly.pdbx_strand_id
1 'polypeptide(L)'
;MNKMIVAVFNGETAAFEGLSALKDLHKDGDISVYATAVLVKDASGKVSTKQAAEQGPIGTALGLLVGSMVGLLAGPVGLAVGASLGSLTGLLADLNRSGIDVQFLEDVSKALDPGKVAVLADVEEGWTEPVDARVGKLGGMVFRRQRSEVVDDQLARESAAFKAEVKQLKEELAQTNAENKAAVQAQIDSARKKAQMIQDQAKAQMDQAKHEADAKIASLEEQLKQVNDRQKAKIEKRITKVKSELESRSAKLQEAARLAGEALAP
;
A
#
# COMPACT_ATOMS: atom_id res chain seq x y z
N MET A 1 10.91 -9.24 6.45
CA MET A 1 9.83 -9.02 5.46
C MET A 1 9.43 -7.58 5.54
N ASN A 2 9.03 -6.97 4.43
CA ASN A 2 8.58 -5.59 4.42
C ASN A 2 7.22 -5.50 5.11
N LYS A 3 7.10 -4.58 6.06
CA LYS A 3 5.95 -4.44 6.93
C LYS A 3 5.65 -2.97 7.15
N MET A 4 4.36 -2.67 7.23
CA MET A 4 3.87 -1.43 7.79
C MET A 4 3.68 -1.65 9.28
N ILE A 5 4.31 -0.80 10.09
CA ILE A 5 4.17 -0.80 11.54
C ILE A 5 3.43 0.46 11.95
N VAL A 6 2.49 0.31 12.89
CA VAL A 6 1.92 1.43 13.64
C VAL A 6 2.13 1.19 15.12
N ALA A 7 2.92 2.05 15.77
CA ALA A 7 3.16 2.03 17.21
C ALA A 7 2.37 3.15 17.89
N VAL A 8 1.45 2.80 18.80
CA VAL A 8 0.59 3.77 19.50
C VAL A 8 1.10 4.01 20.92
N PHE A 9 1.26 5.27 21.30
CA PHE A 9 1.80 5.72 22.59
C PHE A 9 0.83 6.65 23.33
N ASN A 10 0.99 6.74 24.65
CA ASN A 10 0.15 7.56 25.53
C ASN A 10 0.41 9.09 25.42
N GLY A 11 1.36 9.52 24.59
CA GLY A 11 1.66 10.94 24.42
C GLY A 11 2.78 11.21 23.42
N GLU A 12 2.93 12.49 23.07
CA GLU A 12 3.85 12.94 22.03
C GLU A 12 5.32 12.66 22.36
N THR A 13 5.75 12.88 23.60
CA THR A 13 7.13 12.59 24.04
C THR A 13 7.49 11.12 23.82
N ALA A 14 6.67 10.19 24.32
CA ALA A 14 6.92 8.75 24.16
C ALA A 14 6.89 8.32 22.68
N ALA A 15 6.05 8.93 21.85
CA ALA A 15 6.02 8.67 20.42
C ALA A 15 7.31 9.12 19.72
N PHE A 16 7.83 10.32 20.00
CA PHE A 16 9.08 10.77 19.40
C PHE A 16 10.31 10.01 19.91
N GLU A 17 10.29 9.56 21.16
CA GLU A 17 11.28 8.61 21.69
C GLU A 17 11.19 7.26 20.96
N GLY A 18 9.97 6.76 20.70
CA GLY A 18 9.74 5.54 19.92
C GLY A 18 10.24 5.65 18.49
N LEU A 19 9.95 6.77 17.82
CA LEU A 19 10.48 7.07 16.49
C LEU A 19 12.01 7.12 16.48
N SER A 20 12.61 7.72 17.50
CA SER A 20 14.07 7.75 17.65
C SER A 20 14.65 6.35 17.83
N ALA A 21 13.99 5.50 18.63
CA ALA A 21 14.40 4.10 18.80
C ALA A 21 14.33 3.31 17.50
N LEU A 22 13.33 3.54 16.64
CA LEU A 22 13.28 2.91 15.30
C LEU A 22 14.44 3.38 14.41
N LYS A 23 14.78 4.68 14.45
CA LYS A 23 15.91 5.24 13.70
C LYS A 23 17.24 4.67 14.18
N ASP A 24 17.40 4.43 15.48
CA ASP A 24 18.62 3.83 16.01
C ASP A 24 18.73 2.34 15.62
N LEU A 25 17.63 1.58 15.68
CA LEU A 25 17.62 0.20 15.15
C LEU A 25 17.94 0.14 13.65
N HIS A 26 17.56 1.18 12.88
CA HIS A 26 17.98 1.32 11.49
C HIS A 26 19.48 1.56 11.39
N LYS A 27 20.04 2.54 12.12
CA LYS A 27 21.50 2.78 12.10
C LYS A 27 22.30 1.53 12.50
N ASP A 28 21.80 0.77 13.46
CA ASP A 28 22.44 -0.46 13.95
C ASP A 28 22.30 -1.65 12.98
N GLY A 29 21.52 -1.51 11.89
CA GLY A 29 21.28 -2.56 10.91
C GLY A 29 20.30 -3.65 11.36
N ASP A 30 19.71 -3.53 12.55
CA ASP A 30 18.76 -4.52 13.09
C ASP A 30 17.43 -4.52 12.34
N ILE A 31 17.01 -3.35 11.86
CA ILE A 31 15.92 -3.18 10.89
C ILE A 31 16.36 -2.23 9.77
N SER A 32 15.52 -2.05 8.76
CA SER A 32 15.64 -0.93 7.82
C SER A 32 14.35 -0.13 7.85
N VAL A 33 14.43 1.17 8.07
CA VAL A 33 13.27 2.07 8.08
C VAL A 33 13.32 2.88 6.79
N TYR A 34 12.27 2.78 5.99
CA TYR A 34 12.18 3.42 4.68
C TYR A 34 11.43 4.74 4.72
N ALA A 35 10.36 4.77 5.51
CA ALA A 35 9.56 5.96 5.73
C ALA A 35 8.95 5.95 7.13
N THR A 36 8.68 7.13 7.68
CA THR A 36 8.06 7.35 8.99
C THR A 36 7.06 8.50 8.96
N ALA A 37 5.98 8.37 9.72
CA ALA A 37 5.01 9.43 9.93
C ALA A 37 4.55 9.43 11.38
N VAL A 38 4.08 10.58 11.87
CA VAL A 38 3.55 10.72 13.22
C VAL A 38 2.17 11.34 13.16
N LEU A 39 1.18 10.63 13.69
CA LEU A 39 -0.20 11.08 13.81
C LEU A 39 -0.53 11.34 15.29
N VAL A 40 -1.21 12.45 15.56
CA VAL A 40 -1.78 12.75 16.88
C VAL A 40 -3.30 12.69 16.78
N LYS A 41 -3.95 12.10 17.78
CA LYS A 41 -5.38 12.31 18.03
C LYS A 41 -5.50 13.24 19.22
N ASP A 42 -6.00 14.46 18.98
CA ASP A 42 -6.13 15.44 20.05
C ASP A 42 -7.28 15.09 21.02
N ALA A 43 -7.43 15.87 22.09
CA ALA A 43 -8.48 15.67 23.09
C ALA A 43 -9.91 15.80 22.53
N SER A 44 -10.08 16.48 21.38
CA SER A 44 -11.37 16.57 20.68
C SER A 44 -11.66 15.35 19.80
N GLY A 45 -10.71 14.41 19.70
CA GLY A 45 -10.78 13.23 18.87
C GLY A 45 -10.34 13.46 17.42
N LYS A 46 -9.90 14.67 17.06
CA LYS A 46 -9.44 14.99 15.71
C LYS A 46 -8.04 14.41 15.48
N VAL A 47 -7.88 13.73 14.36
CA VAL A 47 -6.59 13.19 13.93
C VAL A 47 -5.88 14.17 13.01
N SER A 48 -4.60 14.41 13.25
CA SER A 48 -3.76 15.25 12.41
C SER A 48 -2.33 14.75 12.35
N THR A 49 -1.62 15.14 11.30
CA THR A 49 -0.24 14.75 11.06
C THR A 49 0.72 15.73 11.75
N LYS A 50 1.56 15.22 12.64
CA LYS A 50 2.67 15.97 13.27
C LYS A 50 3.94 15.90 12.44
N GLN A 51 4.20 14.74 11.82
CA GLN A 51 5.28 14.54 10.86
C GLN A 51 4.73 13.78 9.66
N ALA A 52 4.85 14.38 8.48
CA ALA A 52 4.46 13.72 7.23
C ALA A 52 5.45 12.62 6.87
N ALA A 53 4.96 11.63 6.11
CA ALA A 53 5.81 10.65 5.47
C ALA A 53 6.79 11.32 4.50
N GLU A 54 7.92 10.67 4.28
CA GLU A 54 8.94 11.05 3.33
C GLU A 54 8.33 11.15 1.93
N GLN A 55 8.77 12.15 1.16
CA GLN A 55 8.24 12.36 -0.18
C GLN A 55 8.86 11.40 -1.18
N GLY A 56 8.14 11.16 -2.28
CA GLY A 56 8.60 10.31 -3.37
C GLY A 56 8.24 8.83 -3.20
N PRO A 57 8.76 7.96 -4.07
CA PRO A 57 8.30 6.57 -4.21
C PRO A 57 8.37 5.76 -2.91
N ILE A 58 9.39 6.03 -2.08
CA ILE A 58 9.64 5.29 -0.83
C ILE A 58 8.59 5.55 0.25
N GLY A 59 7.96 6.73 0.25
CA GLY A 59 6.97 7.12 1.26
C GLY A 59 5.53 7.09 0.76
N THR A 60 5.28 6.88 -0.54
CA THR A 60 3.92 6.85 -1.11
C THR A 60 3.00 5.87 -0.38
N ALA A 61 3.48 4.66 -0.08
CA ALA A 61 2.67 3.64 0.61
C ALA A 61 2.31 4.06 2.04
N LEU A 62 3.26 4.66 2.77
CA LEU A 62 3.01 5.19 4.10
C LEU A 62 2.09 6.41 4.07
N GLY A 63 2.25 7.27 3.06
CA GLY A 63 1.38 8.43 2.83
C GLY A 63 -0.07 8.02 2.56
N LEU A 64 -0.30 6.97 1.77
CA LEU A 64 -1.63 6.40 1.57
C LEU A 64 -2.22 5.89 2.88
N LEU A 65 -1.46 5.12 3.68
CA LEU A 65 -1.92 4.63 4.99
C LEU A 65 -2.30 5.79 5.92
N VAL A 66 -1.45 6.81 6.01
CA VAL A 66 -1.68 8.02 6.80
C VAL A 66 -2.95 8.75 6.33
N GLY A 67 -3.08 8.97 5.02
CA GLY A 67 -4.24 9.61 4.42
C GLY A 67 -5.54 8.85 4.70
N SER A 68 -5.52 7.53 4.60
CA SER A 68 -6.66 6.67 4.91
C SER A 68 -7.04 6.72 6.39
N MET A 69 -6.06 6.73 7.30
CA MET A 69 -6.33 6.89 8.74
C MET A 69 -6.95 8.24 9.05
N VAL A 70 -6.40 9.33 8.51
CA VAL A 70 -6.95 10.68 8.70
C VAL A 70 -8.36 10.77 8.12
N GLY A 71 -8.57 10.25 6.90
CA GLY A 71 -9.87 10.25 6.23
C GLY A 71 -10.93 9.43 6.97
N LEU A 72 -10.59 8.22 7.41
CA LEU A 72 -11.51 7.35 8.16
C LEU A 72 -11.90 7.96 9.52
N LEU A 73 -10.93 8.56 10.23
CA LEU A 73 -11.12 9.09 11.58
C LEU A 73 -11.74 10.50 11.61
N ALA A 74 -11.76 11.21 10.48
CA ALA A 74 -12.46 12.48 10.34
C ALA A 74 -14.00 12.33 10.23
N GLY A 75 -14.53 11.10 10.20
CA GLY A 75 -15.97 10.82 10.17
C GLY A 75 -16.67 11.21 8.86
N PRO A 76 -18.02 11.15 8.79
CA PRO A 76 -18.80 11.46 7.58
C PRO A 76 -18.54 12.86 7.01
N VAL A 77 -18.13 13.81 7.85
CA VAL A 77 -17.79 15.18 7.43
C VAL A 77 -16.41 15.25 6.74
N GLY A 78 -15.45 14.39 7.15
CA GLY A 78 -14.20 14.20 6.42
C GLY A 78 -14.37 13.44 5.11
N LEU A 79 -15.38 12.58 5.03
CA LEU A 79 -15.79 11.85 3.82
C LEU A 79 -16.66 12.72 2.88
N ALA A 80 -17.23 13.83 3.38
CA ALA A 80 -18.10 14.73 2.62
C ALA A 80 -17.37 15.56 1.55
N VAL A 81 -16.04 15.57 1.54
CA VAL A 81 -15.27 15.99 0.36
C VAL A 81 -15.27 14.83 -0.65
N GLY A 82 -16.47 14.47 -1.15
CA GLY A 82 -16.62 13.65 -2.36
C GLY A 82 -17.55 12.43 -2.30
N ALA A 83 -18.06 12.00 -1.13
CA ALA A 83 -18.75 10.71 -1.05
C ALA A 83 -20.28 10.78 -0.77
N SER A 84 -21.11 10.23 -1.67
CA SER A 84 -22.52 9.86 -1.42
C SER A 84 -22.62 8.46 -0.76
N LEU A 85 -23.82 7.99 -0.37
CA LEU A 85 -23.99 6.67 0.28
C LEU A 85 -23.43 5.49 -0.54
N GLY A 86 -23.38 5.59 -1.87
CA GLY A 86 -22.77 4.56 -2.73
C GLY A 86 -21.24 4.56 -2.74
N SER A 87 -20.61 5.68 -2.40
CA SER A 87 -19.16 5.79 -2.36
C SER A 87 -18.56 5.47 -1.00
N LEU A 88 -19.32 5.28 0.09
CA LEU A 88 -18.75 4.72 1.32
C LEU A 88 -18.32 3.27 1.08
N THR A 89 -19.22 2.44 0.55
CA THR A 89 -18.91 1.08 0.10
C THR A 89 -17.91 1.07 -1.05
N GLY A 90 -18.02 2.03 -1.99
CA GLY A 90 -17.06 2.18 -3.08
C GLY A 90 -15.64 2.50 -2.60
N LEU A 91 -15.49 3.38 -1.61
CA LEU A 91 -14.21 3.83 -1.06
C LEU A 91 -13.58 2.75 -0.17
N LEU A 92 -14.38 1.98 0.58
CA LEU A 92 -13.86 0.79 1.29
C LEU A 92 -13.36 -0.28 0.31
N ALA A 93 -14.08 -0.52 -0.78
CA ALA A 93 -13.63 -1.42 -1.84
C ALA A 93 -12.35 -0.90 -2.54
N ASP A 94 -12.26 0.42 -2.75
CA ASP A 94 -11.12 1.07 -3.39
C ASP A 94 -9.87 1.08 -2.49
N LEU A 95 -10.05 1.26 -1.18
CA LEU A 95 -8.99 1.11 -0.18
C LEU A 95 -8.44 -0.32 -0.16
N ASN A 96 -9.33 -1.32 -0.17
CA ASN A 96 -8.91 -2.71 -0.18
C ASN A 96 -8.18 -3.07 -1.48
N ARG A 97 -8.66 -2.57 -2.63
CA ARG A 97 -7.96 -2.64 -3.93
C ARG A 97 -6.62 -1.91 -3.93
N SER A 98 -6.50 -0.82 -3.17
CA SER A 98 -5.24 -0.07 -2.99
C SER A 98 -4.30 -0.75 -2.00
N GLY A 99 -4.66 -1.93 -1.48
CA GLY A 99 -3.86 -2.70 -0.56
C GLY A 99 -3.93 -2.20 0.89
N ILE A 100 -4.96 -1.44 1.26
CA ILE A 100 -5.19 -0.94 2.61
C ILE A 100 -6.27 -1.81 3.28
N ASP A 101 -5.88 -2.54 4.32
CA ASP A 101 -6.74 -3.43 5.09
C ASP A 101 -7.50 -2.62 6.12
N VAL A 102 -8.82 -2.60 5.94
CA VAL A 102 -9.76 -1.88 6.79
C VAL A 102 -9.72 -2.42 8.21
N GLN A 103 -9.53 -3.73 8.41
CA GLN A 103 -9.47 -4.34 9.75
C GLN A 103 -8.24 -3.82 10.51
N PHE A 104 -7.09 -3.77 9.84
CA PHE A 104 -5.88 -3.20 10.42
C PHE A 104 -6.07 -1.72 10.82
N LEU A 105 -6.72 -0.94 9.96
CA LEU A 105 -7.04 0.46 10.26
C LEU A 105 -7.97 0.60 11.47
N GLU A 106 -9.00 -0.24 11.57
CA GLU A 106 -9.93 -0.26 12.70
C GLU A 106 -9.24 -0.60 14.01
N ASP A 107 -8.37 -1.61 14.01
CA ASP A 107 -7.66 -2.05 15.22
C ASP A 107 -6.72 -0.96 15.75
N VAL A 108 -5.98 -0.31 14.85
CA VAL A 108 -5.16 0.87 15.18
C VAL A 108 -6.03 2.02 15.69
N SER A 109 -7.16 2.26 15.03
CA SER A 109 -8.10 3.34 15.40
C SER A 109 -8.70 3.16 16.79
N LYS A 110 -9.00 1.92 17.19
CA LYS A 110 -9.48 1.57 18.53
C LYS A 110 -8.41 1.78 19.60
N ALA A 111 -7.13 1.62 19.26
CA ALA A 111 -6.03 1.85 20.19
C ALA A 111 -5.62 3.32 20.30
N LEU A 112 -5.85 4.12 19.25
CA LEU A 112 -5.58 5.55 19.18
C LEU A 112 -6.74 6.35 19.80
N ASP A 113 -6.80 6.36 21.13
CA ASP A 113 -7.70 7.19 21.94
C ASP A 113 -7.32 8.69 21.89
N PRO A 114 -8.25 9.61 22.20
CA PRO A 114 -7.92 11.03 22.37
C PRO A 114 -6.72 11.25 23.31
N GLY A 115 -5.77 12.07 22.88
CA GLY A 115 -4.52 12.35 23.58
C GLY A 115 -3.35 11.42 23.21
N LYS A 116 -3.60 10.31 22.50
CA LYS A 116 -2.57 9.36 22.06
C LYS A 116 -1.94 9.76 20.72
N VAL A 117 -0.76 9.19 20.47
CA VAL A 117 0.05 9.47 19.30
C VAL A 117 0.48 8.17 18.65
N ALA A 118 0.35 8.07 17.33
CA ALA A 118 0.78 6.93 16.54
C ALA A 118 2.04 7.28 15.72
N VAL A 119 3.07 6.43 15.82
CA VAL A 119 4.22 6.42 14.93
C VAL A 119 3.98 5.34 13.89
N LEU A 120 3.91 5.73 12.62
CA LEU A 120 3.79 4.81 11.50
C LEU A 120 5.15 4.68 10.82
N ALA A 121 5.52 3.47 10.40
CA ALA A 121 6.77 3.23 9.71
C ALA A 121 6.65 2.13 8.64
N ASP A 122 7.23 2.36 7.47
CA ASP A 122 7.53 1.29 6.51
C ASP A 122 8.90 0.72 6.87
N VAL A 123 8.96 -0.57 7.24
CA VAL A 123 10.16 -1.22 7.73
C VAL A 123 10.42 -2.58 7.09
N GLU A 124 11.70 -2.93 6.94
CA GLU A 124 12.15 -4.31 6.73
C GLU A 124 12.76 -4.83 8.03
N GLU A 125 12.06 -5.77 8.67
CA GLU A 125 12.55 -6.47 9.86
C GLU A 125 12.63 -7.98 9.61
N GLY A 126 13.73 -8.60 10.05
CA GLY A 126 13.90 -10.07 10.03
C GLY A 126 13.39 -10.76 11.29
N TRP A 127 13.25 -9.99 12.38
CA TRP A 127 12.83 -10.40 13.72
C TRP A 127 12.07 -9.24 14.36
N THR A 128 11.04 -9.52 15.15
CA THR A 128 10.15 -8.47 15.69
C THR A 128 10.63 -7.95 17.04
N GLU A 129 11.37 -8.76 17.78
CA GLU A 129 11.75 -8.51 19.17
C GLU A 129 12.41 -7.15 19.43
N PRO A 130 13.38 -6.65 18.62
CA PRO A 130 13.99 -5.36 18.92
C PRO A 130 13.00 -4.19 18.85
N VAL A 131 12.05 -4.24 17.91
CA VAL A 131 11.01 -3.22 17.79
C VAL A 131 10.06 -3.35 18.98
N ASP A 132 9.60 -4.56 19.29
CA ASP A 132 8.66 -4.81 20.38
C ASP A 132 9.24 -4.41 21.74
N ALA A 133 10.49 -4.78 22.03
CA ALA A 133 11.16 -4.43 23.27
C ALA A 133 11.34 -2.91 23.43
N ARG A 134 11.75 -2.21 22.36
CA ARG A 134 11.96 -0.75 22.41
C ARG A 134 10.65 0.01 22.56
N VAL A 135 9.62 -0.37 21.80
CA VAL A 135 8.30 0.28 21.86
C VAL A 135 7.61 -0.06 23.19
N GLY A 136 7.65 -1.31 23.62
CA GLY A 136 7.05 -1.76 24.87
C GLY A 136 7.66 -1.10 26.11
N LYS A 137 8.99 -0.86 26.12
CA LYS A 137 9.66 -0.12 27.19
C LYS A 137 9.13 1.33 27.35
N LEU A 138 8.62 1.90 26.27
CA LEU A 138 8.01 3.24 26.24
C LEU A 138 6.49 3.21 26.47
N GLY A 139 5.94 2.05 26.83
CA GLY A 139 4.50 1.85 27.02
C GLY A 139 3.69 1.88 25.72
N GLY A 140 4.34 1.70 24.57
CA GLY A 140 3.68 1.67 23.27
C GLY A 140 3.15 0.29 22.89
N MET A 141 2.14 0.28 22.02
CA MET A 141 1.56 -0.94 21.43
C MET A 141 1.86 -1.00 19.93
N VAL A 142 2.37 -2.14 19.45
CA VAL A 142 2.78 -2.31 18.05
C VAL A 142 1.74 -3.09 17.26
N PHE A 143 1.23 -2.49 16.20
CA PHE A 143 0.42 -3.12 15.17
C PHE A 143 1.30 -3.35 13.94
N ARG A 144 1.22 -4.55 13.35
CA ARG A 144 1.99 -4.89 12.15
C ARG A 144 1.08 -5.37 11.05
N ARG A 145 1.39 -4.95 9.85
CA ARG A 145 0.79 -5.49 8.64
C ARG A 145 1.86 -5.82 7.63
N GLN A 146 1.82 -7.05 7.12
CA GLN A 146 2.61 -7.40 5.96
C GLN A 146 2.06 -6.63 4.76
N ARG A 147 2.96 -6.08 3.95
CA ARG A 147 2.56 -5.47 2.69
C ARG A 147 2.11 -6.59 1.75
N SER A 148 0.81 -6.82 1.68
CA SER A 148 0.25 -7.96 0.96
C SER A 148 0.35 -7.76 -0.56
N GLU A 149 0.93 -8.74 -1.25
CA GLU A 149 0.94 -8.89 -2.72
C GLU A 149 -0.46 -9.15 -3.33
N VAL A 150 -1.50 -9.15 -2.49
CA VAL A 150 -2.88 -9.56 -2.83
C VAL A 150 -3.50 -8.65 -3.91
N VAL A 151 -3.05 -7.39 -4.01
CA VAL A 151 -3.53 -6.42 -5.01
C VAL A 151 -3.15 -6.86 -6.43
N ASP A 152 -1.94 -7.34 -6.64
CA ASP A 152 -1.43 -7.67 -7.98
C ASP A 152 -2.12 -8.95 -8.52
N ASP A 153 -2.40 -9.92 -7.64
CA ASP A 153 -3.15 -11.12 -8.00
C ASP A 153 -4.61 -10.81 -8.35
N GLN A 154 -5.21 -9.78 -7.75
CA GLN A 154 -6.57 -9.36 -8.06
C GLN A 154 -6.65 -8.73 -9.45
N LEU A 155 -5.67 -7.90 -9.82
CA LEU A 155 -5.63 -7.26 -11.13
C LEU A 155 -5.54 -8.30 -12.26
N ALA A 156 -4.71 -9.34 -12.10
CA ALA A 156 -4.61 -10.41 -13.08
C ALA A 156 -5.92 -11.20 -13.22
N ARG A 157 -6.61 -11.48 -12.11
CA ARG A 157 -7.94 -12.13 -12.13
C ARG A 157 -9.00 -11.27 -12.80
N GLU A 158 -9.03 -9.97 -12.49
CA GLU A 158 -9.93 -9.01 -13.11
C GLU A 158 -9.66 -8.95 -14.63
N SER A 159 -8.39 -8.83 -15.07
CA SER A 159 -8.02 -8.88 -16.49
C SER A 159 -8.48 -10.17 -17.19
N ALA A 160 -8.32 -11.33 -16.54
CA ALA A 160 -8.73 -12.62 -17.12
C ALA A 160 -10.25 -12.72 -17.28
N ALA A 161 -11.02 -12.32 -16.26
CA ALA A 161 -12.48 -12.27 -16.33
C ALA A 161 -12.95 -11.30 -17.42
N PHE A 162 -12.29 -10.14 -17.51
CA PHE A 162 -12.60 -9.12 -18.50
C PHE A 162 -12.36 -9.59 -19.93
N LYS A 163 -11.25 -10.31 -20.17
CA LYS A 163 -10.95 -10.93 -21.46
C LYS A 163 -12.03 -11.95 -21.85
N ALA A 164 -12.52 -12.75 -20.90
CA ALA A 164 -13.59 -13.71 -21.16
C ALA A 164 -14.91 -13.02 -21.53
N GLU A 165 -15.27 -11.95 -20.81
CA GLU A 165 -16.47 -11.14 -21.09
C GLU A 165 -16.43 -10.51 -22.50
N VAL A 166 -15.30 -9.89 -22.87
CA VAL A 166 -15.14 -9.30 -24.22
C VAL A 166 -15.23 -10.37 -25.31
N LYS A 167 -14.68 -11.56 -25.09
CA LYS A 167 -14.78 -12.67 -26.04
C LYS A 167 -16.23 -13.10 -26.23
N GLN A 168 -16.99 -13.28 -25.15
CA GLN A 168 -18.40 -13.64 -25.21
C GLN A 168 -19.23 -12.58 -25.92
N LEU A 169 -19.02 -11.29 -25.63
CA LEU A 169 -19.72 -10.20 -26.30
C LEU A 169 -19.43 -10.15 -27.81
N LYS A 170 -18.20 -10.46 -28.24
CA LYS A 170 -17.86 -10.56 -29.67
C LYS A 170 -18.56 -11.75 -30.34
N GLU A 171 -18.65 -12.88 -29.67
CA GLU A 171 -19.38 -14.07 -30.16
C GLU A 171 -20.88 -13.78 -30.27
N GLU A 172 -21.45 -13.10 -29.28
CA GLU A 172 -22.85 -12.65 -29.29
C GLU A 172 -23.10 -11.65 -30.43
N LEU A 173 -22.20 -10.68 -30.65
CA LEU A 173 -22.27 -9.73 -31.76
C LEU A 173 -22.34 -10.44 -33.12
N ALA A 174 -21.61 -11.55 -33.29
CA ALA A 174 -21.60 -12.32 -34.53
C ALA A 174 -22.93 -13.06 -34.79
N GLN A 175 -23.70 -13.35 -33.74
CA GLN A 175 -24.99 -14.04 -33.82
C GLN A 175 -26.19 -13.07 -33.71
N THR A 176 -25.94 -11.79 -33.44
CA THR A 176 -26.97 -10.79 -33.15
C THR A 176 -27.54 -10.12 -34.40
N ASN A 177 -28.86 -9.94 -34.41
CA ASN A 177 -29.62 -9.28 -35.47
C ASN A 177 -29.30 -7.77 -35.57
N ALA A 178 -29.59 -7.14 -36.72
CA ALA A 178 -29.24 -5.74 -36.99
C ALA A 178 -29.73 -4.72 -35.94
N GLU A 179 -30.87 -4.96 -35.30
CA GLU A 179 -31.45 -4.06 -34.27
C GLU A 179 -30.65 -4.04 -32.97
N ASN A 180 -30.11 -5.18 -32.53
CA ASN A 180 -29.39 -5.29 -31.26
C ASN A 180 -27.87 -5.13 -31.42
N LYS A 181 -27.37 -5.17 -32.66
CA LYS A 181 -25.94 -5.08 -32.99
C LYS A 181 -25.28 -3.80 -32.44
N ALA A 182 -26.00 -2.68 -32.46
CA ALA A 182 -25.51 -1.41 -31.91
C ALA A 182 -25.34 -1.45 -30.38
N ALA A 183 -26.26 -2.12 -29.67
CA ALA A 183 -26.19 -2.26 -28.21
C ALA A 183 -25.03 -3.17 -27.78
N VAL A 184 -24.86 -4.30 -28.45
CA VAL A 184 -23.74 -5.23 -28.19
C VAL A 184 -22.40 -4.57 -28.55
N GLN A 185 -22.33 -3.80 -29.64
CA GLN A 185 -21.12 -3.04 -29.99
C GLN A 185 -20.76 -2.00 -28.92
N ALA A 186 -21.75 -1.28 -28.36
CA ALA A 186 -21.51 -0.32 -27.29
C ALA A 186 -20.99 -0.99 -26.01
N GLN A 187 -21.45 -2.21 -25.69
CA GLN A 187 -20.91 -3.00 -24.57
C GLN A 187 -19.47 -3.42 -24.84
N ILE A 188 -19.14 -3.88 -26.05
CA ILE A 188 -17.76 -4.19 -26.45
C ILE A 188 -16.85 -2.96 -26.34
N ASP A 189 -17.31 -1.79 -26.76
CA ASP A 189 -16.51 -0.56 -26.70
C ASP A 189 -16.29 -0.09 -25.24
N SER A 190 -17.31 -0.18 -24.39
CA SER A 190 -17.18 0.08 -22.95
C SER A 190 -16.22 -0.91 -22.29
N ALA A 191 -16.31 -2.17 -22.69
CA ALA A 191 -15.42 -3.22 -22.22
C ALA A 191 -13.97 -2.96 -22.65
N ARG A 192 -13.72 -2.65 -23.93
CA ARG A 192 -12.40 -2.24 -24.41
C ARG A 192 -11.84 -1.04 -23.65
N LYS A 193 -12.64 -0.02 -23.36
CA LYS A 193 -12.18 1.12 -22.53
C LYS A 193 -11.73 0.68 -21.13
N LYS A 194 -12.46 -0.23 -20.49
CA LYS A 194 -12.06 -0.79 -19.19
C LYS A 194 -10.77 -1.60 -19.28
N ALA A 195 -10.62 -2.43 -20.31
CA ALA A 195 -9.39 -3.18 -20.55
C ALA A 195 -8.18 -2.24 -20.76
N GLN A 196 -8.35 -1.15 -21.49
CA GLN A 196 -7.31 -0.13 -21.66
C GLN A 196 -6.93 0.50 -20.31
N MET A 197 -7.90 0.88 -19.48
CA MET A 197 -7.64 1.44 -18.15
C MET A 197 -6.87 0.45 -17.27
N ILE A 198 -7.24 -0.83 -17.27
CA ILE A 198 -6.52 -1.88 -16.52
C ILE A 198 -5.09 -2.04 -17.03
N GLN A 199 -4.90 -2.03 -18.35
CA GLN A 199 -3.57 -2.12 -18.95
C GLN A 199 -2.68 -0.93 -18.56
N ASP A 200 -3.23 0.28 -18.56
CA ASP A 200 -2.49 1.48 -18.18
C ASP A 200 -2.22 1.52 -16.67
N GLN A 201 -3.17 1.07 -15.85
CA GLN A 201 -2.98 0.89 -14.41
C GLN A 201 -1.90 -0.15 -14.10
N ALA A 202 -1.90 -1.30 -14.78
CA ALA A 202 -0.88 -2.33 -14.60
C ALA A 202 0.53 -1.79 -14.95
N LYS A 203 0.65 -1.02 -16.04
CA LYS A 203 1.90 -0.34 -16.41
C LYS A 203 2.34 0.68 -15.37
N ALA A 204 1.44 1.56 -14.94
CA ALA A 204 1.74 2.55 -13.91
C ALA A 204 2.15 1.89 -12.57
N GLN A 205 1.50 0.80 -12.19
CA GLN A 205 1.87 0.04 -10.99
C GLN A 205 3.24 -0.63 -11.11
N MET A 206 3.63 -1.11 -12.30
CA MET A 206 4.98 -1.64 -12.54
C MET A 206 6.04 -0.56 -12.37
N ASP A 207 5.82 0.60 -13.00
CA ASP A 207 6.76 1.73 -12.91
C ASP A 207 6.88 2.22 -11.46
N GLN A 208 5.75 2.32 -10.75
CA GLN A 208 5.74 2.66 -9.33
C GLN A 208 6.48 1.62 -8.48
N ALA A 209 6.23 0.34 -8.70
CA ALA A 209 6.91 -0.75 -7.98
C ALA A 209 8.43 -0.70 -8.20
N LYS A 210 8.87 -0.42 -9.42
CA LYS A 210 10.29 -0.27 -9.77
C LYS A 210 10.91 0.93 -9.08
N HIS A 211 10.29 2.10 -9.18
CA HIS A 211 10.79 3.31 -8.52
C HIS A 211 10.86 3.16 -7.01
N GLU A 212 9.90 2.49 -6.40
CA GLU A 212 9.93 2.20 -4.98
C GLU A 212 11.06 1.22 -4.62
N ALA A 213 11.22 0.14 -5.36
CA ALA A 213 12.28 -0.84 -5.14
C ALA A 213 13.67 -0.19 -5.29
N ASP A 214 13.88 0.63 -6.32
CA ASP A 214 15.12 1.37 -6.53
C ASP A 214 15.41 2.32 -5.35
N ALA A 215 14.39 3.04 -4.86
CA ALA A 215 14.54 3.92 -3.70
C ALA A 215 14.87 3.15 -2.41
N LYS A 216 14.22 1.99 -2.19
CA LYS A 216 14.51 1.10 -1.05
C LYS A 216 15.92 0.52 -1.13
N ILE A 217 16.36 0.10 -2.31
CA ILE A 217 17.73 -0.38 -2.54
C ILE A 217 18.73 0.73 -2.24
N ALA A 218 18.51 1.95 -2.75
CA ALA A 218 19.39 3.10 -2.47
C ALA A 218 19.47 3.41 -0.96
N SER A 219 18.35 3.33 -0.24
CA SER A 219 18.33 3.48 1.24
C SER A 219 19.14 2.38 1.94
N LEU A 220 19.03 1.14 1.50
CA LEU A 220 19.81 0.02 2.05
C LEU A 220 21.30 0.14 1.73
N GLU A 221 21.65 0.59 0.53
CA GLU A 221 23.04 0.86 0.12
C GLU A 221 23.68 1.99 0.92
N GLU A 222 22.90 3.03 1.27
CA GLU A 222 23.36 4.06 2.19
C GLU A 222 23.56 3.50 3.60
N GLN A 223 22.62 2.67 4.07
CA GLN A 223 22.72 2.01 5.38
C GLN A 223 23.95 1.10 5.47
N LEU A 224 24.34 0.43 4.38
CA LEU A 224 25.55 -0.42 4.32
C LEU A 224 26.84 0.34 4.67
N LYS A 225 26.90 1.65 4.41
CA LYS A 225 28.09 2.48 4.67
C LYS A 225 28.33 2.71 6.16
N GLN A 226 27.31 2.51 7.00
CA GLN A 226 27.32 2.89 8.41
C GLN A 226 27.42 1.68 9.36
N VAL A 227 27.36 0.44 8.85
CA VAL A 227 27.26 -0.78 9.67
C VAL A 227 28.50 -1.67 9.62
N ASN A 228 28.64 -2.57 10.60
CA ASN A 228 29.71 -3.57 10.63
C ASN A 228 29.44 -4.77 9.71
N ASP A 229 30.45 -5.62 9.50
CA ASP A 229 30.38 -6.72 8.52
C ASP A 229 29.26 -7.73 8.78
N ARG A 230 28.90 -8.00 10.04
CA ARG A 230 27.79 -8.89 10.38
C ARG A 230 26.45 -8.29 9.94
N GLN A 231 26.28 -6.99 10.11
CA GLN A 231 25.07 -6.28 9.72
C GLN A 231 25.02 -6.07 8.20
N LYS A 232 26.17 -5.87 7.52
CA LYS A 232 26.24 -5.81 6.06
C LYS A 232 25.59 -7.01 5.41
N ALA A 233 25.94 -8.22 5.86
CA ALA A 233 25.35 -9.45 5.35
C ALA A 233 23.82 -9.53 5.55
N LYS A 234 23.28 -8.92 6.63
CA LYS A 234 21.82 -8.81 6.83
C LYS A 234 21.19 -7.85 5.82
N ILE A 235 21.81 -6.69 5.59
CA ILE A 235 21.30 -5.66 4.69
C ILE A 235 21.41 -6.11 3.22
N GLU A 236 22.49 -6.78 2.83
CA GLU A 236 22.63 -7.37 1.49
C GLU A 236 21.51 -8.38 1.21
N LYS A 237 21.17 -9.23 2.19
CA LYS A 237 20.00 -10.13 2.08
C LYS A 237 18.69 -9.36 1.88
N ARG A 238 18.51 -8.20 2.52
CA ARG A 238 17.34 -7.33 2.30
C ARG A 238 17.35 -6.77 0.88
N ILE A 239 18.49 -6.35 0.35
CA ILE A 239 18.62 -5.87 -1.05
C ILE A 239 18.23 -6.97 -2.03
N THR A 240 18.79 -8.18 -1.89
CA THR A 240 18.44 -9.32 -2.75
C THR A 240 16.95 -9.63 -2.70
N LYS A 241 16.36 -9.52 -1.51
CA LYS A 241 14.94 -9.74 -1.32
C LYS A 241 14.07 -8.69 -2.02
N VAL A 242 14.39 -7.40 -1.88
CA VAL A 242 13.67 -6.33 -2.59
C VAL A 242 13.72 -6.55 -4.11
N LYS A 243 14.86 -6.98 -4.64
CA LYS A 243 14.99 -7.33 -6.07
C LYS A 243 14.09 -8.51 -6.46
N SER A 244 14.08 -9.58 -5.67
CA SER A 244 13.24 -10.75 -5.92
C SER A 244 11.75 -10.44 -5.83
N GLU A 245 11.33 -9.60 -4.87
CA GLU A 245 9.95 -9.13 -4.75
C GLU A 245 9.54 -8.27 -5.96
N LEU A 246 10.43 -7.39 -6.43
CA LEU A 246 10.19 -6.60 -7.64
C LEU A 246 10.03 -7.50 -8.88
N GLU A 247 10.86 -8.52 -9.05
CA GLU A 247 10.76 -9.46 -10.17
C GLU A 247 9.41 -10.21 -10.16
N SER A 248 9.03 -10.77 -9.01
CA SER A 248 7.74 -11.45 -8.83
C SER A 248 6.56 -10.52 -9.16
N ARG A 249 6.59 -9.29 -8.62
CA ARG A 249 5.56 -8.28 -8.84
C ARG A 249 5.48 -7.83 -10.30
N SER A 250 6.64 -7.60 -10.92
CA SER A 250 6.71 -7.22 -12.33
C SER A 250 6.13 -8.30 -13.24
N ALA A 251 6.42 -9.58 -12.97
CA ALA A 251 5.86 -10.69 -13.73
C ALA A 251 4.32 -10.74 -13.64
N LYS A 252 3.75 -10.57 -12.44
CA LYS A 252 2.29 -10.55 -12.22
C LYS A 252 1.62 -9.39 -12.97
N LEU A 253 2.19 -8.19 -12.88
CA LEU A 253 1.63 -7.00 -13.52
C LEU A 253 1.79 -7.04 -15.05
N GLN A 254 2.90 -7.61 -15.56
CA GLN A 254 3.08 -7.88 -16.99
C GLN A 254 2.01 -8.83 -17.51
N GLU A 255 1.70 -9.88 -16.76
CA GLU A 255 0.65 -10.83 -17.13
C GLU A 255 -0.74 -10.16 -17.13
N ALA A 256 -1.05 -9.35 -16.11
CA ALA A 256 -2.29 -8.58 -16.07
C ALA A 256 -2.42 -7.61 -17.26
N ALA A 257 -1.34 -6.92 -17.62
CA ALA A 257 -1.29 -6.02 -18.77
C ALA A 257 -1.42 -6.77 -20.11
N ARG A 258 -0.83 -7.96 -20.23
CA ARG A 258 -0.94 -8.81 -21.43
C ARG A 258 -2.38 -9.28 -21.62
N LEU A 259 -3.02 -9.82 -20.58
CA LEU A 259 -4.40 -10.30 -20.62
C LEU A 259 -5.38 -9.17 -21.01
N ALA A 260 -5.18 -7.97 -20.45
CA ALA A 260 -5.96 -6.79 -20.81
C ALA A 260 -5.72 -6.37 -22.28
N GLY A 261 -4.46 -6.39 -22.74
CA GLY A 261 -4.10 -6.08 -24.13
C GLY A 261 -4.70 -7.05 -25.16
N GLU A 262 -4.78 -8.34 -24.83
CA GLU A 262 -5.43 -9.34 -25.69
C GLU A 262 -6.93 -9.10 -25.84
N ALA A 263 -7.60 -8.56 -24.81
CA ALA A 263 -9.01 -8.17 -24.90
C ALA A 263 -9.24 -6.98 -25.85
N LEU A 264 -8.21 -6.14 -26.06
CA LEU A 264 -8.27 -4.99 -26.97
C LEU A 264 -8.07 -5.38 -28.44
N ALA A 265 -7.55 -6.58 -28.72
CA ALA A 265 -7.31 -7.03 -30.08
C ALA A 265 -8.61 -6.94 -30.92
N PRO A 266 -8.51 -6.58 -32.22
CA PRO A 266 -9.68 -6.43 -33.10
C PRO A 266 -10.55 -7.69 -33.14
#